data_AF-B8GCC7-F1
#
_entry.id   AF-B8GCC7-F1
#
_cell.length_a   1.000
_cell.length_b   1.000
_cell.length_c   1.000
_cell.angle_alpha   90.00
_cell.angle_beta   90.00
_cell.angle_gamma   90.00
#
_symmetry.space_group_name_H-M   'P 1'
#
loop_
_entity.id
_entity.type
_entity.pdbx_description
1 polymer ?
#
loop_
_entity_poly.entity_id
_entity_poly.type
_entity_poly.pdbx_seq_one_letter_code
_entity_poly.pdbx_strand_id
1 'polypeptide(L)' 'MNQSETRLIEEGWAALVERLGLVNASRFVMLLDRRTGDARQHLQSLWGTRPSLVRRSQSQSSVVNQSDS' A
#
# COMPACT_ATOMS: atom_id res chain seq x y z
N MET A 1 -14.67 8.20 19.37
CA MET A 1 -13.23 8.44 19.51
C MET A 1 -12.88 8.63 20.96
N ASN A 2 -11.80 8.00 21.43
CA ASN A 2 -11.23 8.25 22.74
C ASN A 2 -10.18 9.37 22.68
N GLN A 3 -9.69 9.82 23.83
CA GLN A 3 -8.73 10.92 23.92
C GLN A 3 -7.40 10.62 23.19
N SER A 4 -6.93 9.37 23.21
CA SER A 4 -5.70 8.96 22.51
C SER A 4 -5.84 9.01 20.99
N GLU A 5 -6.98 8.60 20.45
CA GLU A 5 -7.28 8.68 19.02
C GLU A 5 -7.33 10.14 18.55
N THR A 6 -7.94 11.03 19.35
CA THR A 6 -7.96 12.47 19.07
C THR A 6 -6.55 13.06 19.01
N ARG A 7 -5.71 12.77 20.01
CA ARG A 7 -4.32 13.28 20.03
C ARG A 7 -3.52 12.79 18.83
N LEU A 8 -3.66 11.50 18.47
CA LEU A 8 -2.98 10.95 17.31
C LEU A 8 -3.39 11.65 16.01
N ILE A 9 -4.67 11.99 15.86
CA ILE A 9 -5.17 12.74 14.71
C ILE A 9 -4.60 14.16 14.70
N GLU A 10 -4.60 14.86 15.83
CA GLU A 10 -4.06 16.22 15.96
C GLU A 10 -2.56 16.28 15.64
N GLU A 11 -1.77 15.37 16.20
CA GLU A 11 -0.32 15.27 15.96
C GLU A 11 -0.02 14.92 14.50
N GLY A 12 -0.72 13.92 13.95
CA GLY A 12 -0.57 13.52 12.55
C GLY A 12 -0.97 14.64 11.58
N TRP A 13 -2.03 15.38 11.90
CA TRP A 13 -2.45 16.55 11.12
C TRP A 13 -1.41 17.67 11.16
N ALA A 14 -0.90 18.01 12.34
CA ALA A 14 0.13 19.03 12.49
C ALA A 14 1.37 18.69 11.66
N ALA A 15 1.85 17.44 11.73
CA ALA A 15 3.00 16.98 10.94
C ALA A 15 2.77 17.05 9.42
N LEU A 16 1.56 16.72 8.96
CA LEU A 16 1.19 16.85 7.54
C LEU A 16 1.17 18.31 7.08
N VAL A 17 0.56 19.20 7.86
CA VAL A 17 0.48 20.63 7.54
C VAL A 17 1.86 21.27 7.53
N GLU A 18 2.73 20.93 8.49
CA GLU A 18 4.10 21.43 8.55
C GLU A 18 4.90 21.08 7.28
N ARG A 19 4.70 19.87 6.74
CA ARG A 19 5.46 19.38 5.58
C ARG A 19 4.88 19.76 4.24
N LEU A 20 3.56 19.79 4.11
CA LEU A 20 2.87 19.94 2.83
C LEU A 20 2.20 21.30 2.67
N GLY A 21 1.99 22.03 3.76
CA GLY A 21 1.08 23.17 3.82
C GLY A 21 -0.39 22.73 3.88
N LEU A 22 -1.25 23.62 4.41
CA LEU A 22 -2.65 23.32 4.72
C LEU A 22 -3.45 22.78 3.52
N VAL A 23 -3.27 23.40 2.34
CA VAL A 23 -4.00 23.02 1.11
C VAL A 23 -3.64 21.61 0.66
N ASN A 24 -2.35 21.29 0.58
CA ASN A 24 -1.90 19.99 0.11
C ASN A 24 -2.14 18.89 1.16
N ALA A 25 -2.01 19.19 2.45
CA ALA A 25 -2.36 18.27 3.53
C ALA A 25 -3.85 17.87 3.47
N SER A 26 -4.75 18.85 3.27
CA SER A 26 -6.18 18.60 3.10
C SER A 26 -6.45 17.72 1.88
N ARG A 27 -5.85 18.06 0.73
CA ARG A 27 -6.00 17.30 -0.53
C ARG A 27 -5.47 15.86 -0.38
N PHE A 28 -4.36 15.67 0.33
CA PHE A 28 -3.79 14.37 0.61
C PHE A 28 -4.78 13.48 1.36
N VAL A 29 -5.37 13.96 2.46
CA VAL A 29 -6.39 13.21 3.23
C VAL A 29 -7.60 12.86 2.36
N MET A 30 -8.09 13.81 1.55
CA MET A 30 -9.20 13.55 0.62
C MET A 30 -8.88 12.48 -0.44
N LEU A 31 -7.64 12.41 -0.92
CA LEU A 31 -7.21 11.40 -1.88
C LEU A 31 -7.09 10.00 -1.25
N LEU A 32 -6.69 9.94 0.02
CA LEU A 32 -6.67 8.69 0.78
C LEU A 32 -8.07 8.15 1.03
N ASP A 33 -9.00 9.02 1.41
CA ASP A 33 -10.40 8.68 1.70
C ASP A 33 -11.14 8.16 0.45
N ARG A 34 -10.99 8.86 -0.70
CA ARG A 34 -11.65 8.54 -1.97
C ARG A 34 -11.18 7.25 -2.65
N ARG A 35 -9.99 6.76 -2.32
CA ARG A 35 -9.38 5.56 -2.92
C ARG A 35 -9.19 4.47 -1.87
N THR A 36 -10.14 4.35 -0.95
CA THR A 36 -10.11 3.38 0.16
C THR A 36 -9.93 1.96 -0.41
N GLY A 37 -8.70 1.43 -0.32
CA GLY A 37 -8.24 0.24 -1.04
C GLY A 37 -6.88 0.50 -1.71
N ASP A 38 -6.89 1.10 -2.91
CA ASP A 38 -5.69 1.39 -3.71
C ASP A 38 -4.70 2.33 -3.02
N ALA A 39 -5.20 3.35 -2.32
CA ALA A 39 -4.33 4.27 -1.61
C ALA A 39 -3.63 3.59 -0.44
N ARG A 40 -4.32 2.68 0.27
CA ARG A 40 -3.70 1.91 1.35
C ARG A 40 -2.64 0.95 0.82
N GLN A 41 -2.91 0.27 -0.31
CA GLN A 41 -1.91 -0.58 -0.97
C GLN A 41 -0.71 0.24 -1.47
N HIS A 42 -0.96 1.43 -2.03
CA HIS A 42 0.10 2.34 -2.47
C HIS A 42 0.95 2.83 -1.29
N LEU A 43 0.35 3.29 -0.21
CA LEU A 43 1.07 3.67 1.01
C LEU A 43 1.84 2.47 1.59
N GLN A 44 1.22 1.29 1.63
CA GLN A 44 1.91 0.05 2.01
C GLN A 44 3.06 -0.30 1.07
N SER A 45 3.02 0.07 -0.22
CA SER A 45 4.17 -0.12 -1.12
C SER A 45 5.28 0.91 -0.92
N LEU A 46 4.97 2.09 -0.38
CA LEU A 46 5.96 3.14 -0.06
C LEU A 46 6.72 2.82 1.23
N TRP A 47 6.03 2.25 2.23
CA TRP A 47 6.62 1.91 3.54
C TRP A 47 6.92 0.43 3.73
N GLY A 48 6.25 -0.45 3.00
CA GLY A 48 6.50 -1.88 2.97
C GLY A 48 7.58 -2.21 1.97
N THR A 49 8.66 -2.78 2.50
CA THR A 49 9.65 -3.66 1.87
C THR A 49 9.24 -4.13 0.46
N ARG A 50 10.13 -3.92 -0.53
CA ARG A 50 10.06 -4.43 -1.91
C ARG A 50 9.11 -5.62 -2.01
N PRO A 51 8.09 -5.60 -2.89
CA PRO A 51 7.36 -6.83 -3.17
C PRO A 51 8.40 -7.85 -3.60
N SER A 52 8.65 -8.83 -2.74
CA SER A 52 9.28 -10.06 -3.16
C SER A 52 8.45 -10.53 -4.34
N LEU A 53 9.09 -10.55 -5.51
CA LEU A 53 8.54 -11.05 -6.74
C LEU A 53 8.08 -12.49 -6.49
N VAL A 54 6.83 -12.68 -6.06
CA VAL A 54 6.22 -14.00 -6.04
C VAL A 54 5.78 -14.28 -7.47
N ARG A 55 6.68 -14.95 -8.18
CA ARG A 55 6.41 -16.14 -9.01
C ARG A 55 4.97 -16.23 -9.53
N ARG A 56 4.74 -15.76 -10.76
CA ARG A 56 3.63 -16.27 -11.59
C ARG A 56 4.13 -17.50 -12.35
N SER A 57 3.76 -18.67 -11.85
CA SER A 57 3.79 -19.93 -12.60
C SER A 57 2.74 -19.87 -13.72
N GLN A 58 3.19 -19.97 -14.98
CA GLN A 58 2.46 -20.37 -16.19
C GLN A 58 3.54 -20.95 -17.12
N SER A 59 3.50 -22.16 -17.69
CA SER A 59 2.50 -23.23 -17.79
C SER A 59 3.20 -24.48 -18.36
N GLN A 60 2.72 -25.68 -18.02
CA GLN A 60 2.95 -26.96 -18.72
C GLN A 60 2.82 -26.78 -20.25
N SER A 61 3.48 -27.50 -21.17
CA SER A 61 3.57 -28.96 -21.36
C SER A 61 4.33 -29.23 -22.67
N SER A 62 5.26 -30.20 -22.70
CA SER A 62 5.53 -31.02 -23.90
C SER A 62 6.22 -32.32 -23.49
N VAL A 63 5.75 -33.39 -24.12
CA VAL A 63 5.85 -34.81 -23.79
C VAL A 63 7.10 -35.44 -24.42
N VAL A 64 7.81 -36.31 -23.70
CA VAL A 64 8.67 -37.42 -24.20
C VAL A 64 8.86 -38.34 -22.98
N ASN A 65 8.09 -39.41 -22.78
CA ASN A 65 7.87 -40.64 -23.54
C ASN A 65 9.09 -41.58 -23.58
N GLN A 66 8.91 -42.77 -22.95
CA GLN A 66 9.60 -44.06 -23.19
C GLN A 66 11.04 -44.22 -22.67
N SER A 67 11.47 -45.33 -22.06
CA SER A 67 10.87 -46.65 -21.76
C SER A 67 11.74 -47.40 -20.74
N ASP A 68 11.12 -48.32 -20.01
CA ASP A 68 11.75 -49.47 -19.33
C ASP A 68 12.74 -50.21 -20.23
N SER A 69 13.89 -50.60 -19.67
CA SER A 69 14.56 -51.92 -19.82
C SER A 69 15.77 -52.02 -18.89
#